data_AF-A0A1F6FU47-F1
#
_entry.id   AF-A0A1F6FU47-F1
#
_cell.length_a   1.000
_cell.length_b   1.000
_cell.length_c   1.000
_cell.angle_alpha   90.00
_cell.angle_beta   90.00
_cell.angle_gamma   90.00
#
_symmetry.space_group_name_H-M   'P 1'
#
loop_
_entity.id
_entity.type
_entity.pdbx_description
1 polymer ?
#
loop_
_entity_poly.entity_id
_entity_poly.type
_entity_poly.pdbx_seq_one_letter_code
_entity_poly.pdbx_strand_id
1 'polypeptide(L)'
;MEGTKHEKVVLVVLAYIIGFTTGLICFGVNQSGFISTDANYSELELGEQEVSVAKSDINSNTDNGDEIVSYKDGRLRLIDDDNTLLLSIDKNLVDEESLDSFTEQGIHTAIPYFIISPDQHYVYFCEQRSTEDACTNFVFDTESSIIQFVSNDGEKLSTTAATAQGVYWNDDGGLVIGDLTSLALDTPWKVAIR
;
A
#
# COMPACT_ATOMS: atom_id res chain seq x y z
N MET A 1 34.37 35.15 36.69
CA MET A 1 33.19 34.53 36.04
C MET A 1 32.99 33.16 36.66
N GLU A 2 32.36 33.13 37.85
CA GLU A 2 31.96 31.91 38.53
C GLU A 2 30.54 31.55 38.08
N GLY A 3 30.44 30.76 37.01
CA GLY A 3 29.21 30.04 36.70
C GLY A 3 29.06 28.91 37.72
N THR A 4 28.09 29.05 38.61
CA THR A 4 27.79 28.06 39.67
C THR A 4 27.61 26.68 39.04
N LYS A 5 28.08 25.62 39.72
CA LYS A 5 28.12 24.24 39.19
C LYS A 5 26.80 23.76 38.55
N HIS A 6 25.67 24.34 38.94
CA HIS A 6 24.35 24.05 38.39
C HIS A 6 24.15 24.51 36.94
N GLU A 7 24.75 25.63 36.53
CA GLU A 7 24.62 26.18 35.18
C GLU A 7 25.27 25.26 34.13
N LYS A 8 26.43 24.70 34.46
CA LYS A 8 27.14 23.75 33.58
C LYS A 8 26.37 22.44 33.42
N VAL A 9 25.67 21.98 34.46
CA VAL A 9 24.86 20.75 34.41
C VAL A 9 23.64 20.94 33.53
N VAL A 10 22.99 22.11 33.59
CA VAL A 10 21.83 22.43 32.74
C VAL A 10 22.20 22.43 31.27
N LEU A 11 23.37 22.98 30.91
CA LEU A 11 23.86 22.97 29.52
C LEU A 11 24.13 21.55 29.00
N VAL A 12 24.67 20.66 29.83
CA VAL A 12 24.93 19.26 29.44
C VAL A 12 23.62 18.50 29.26
N VAL A 13 22.63 18.72 30.13
CA VAL A 13 21.31 18.08 30.02
C VAL A 13 20.57 18.56 28.77
N LEU A 14 20.60 19.86 28.46
CA LEU A 14 20.01 20.40 27.24
C LEU A 14 20.67 19.85 25.97
N ALA A 15 22.00 19.77 25.94
CA ALA A 15 22.72 19.18 24.81
C ALA A 15 22.37 17.70 24.61
N TYR A 16 22.18 16.96 25.70
CA TYR A 16 21.76 15.56 25.64
C TYR A 16 20.33 15.41 25.10
N ILE A 17 19.38 16.25 25.54
CA ILE A 17 18.00 16.22 25.04
C ILE A 17 17.96 16.54 23.54
N ILE A 18 18.68 17.57 23.09
CA ILE A 18 18.74 17.95 21.67
C ILE A 18 19.40 16.83 20.85
N GLY A 19 20.53 16.27 21.33
CA GLY A 19 21.20 15.17 20.64
C GLY A 19 20.35 13.90 20.55
N PHE A 20 19.62 13.59 21.63
CA PHE A 20 18.73 12.43 21.69
C PHE A 20 17.49 12.59 20.80
N THR A 21 16.85 13.76 20.76
CA THR A 21 15.74 14.01 19.84
C THR A 21 16.19 14.02 18.38
N THR A 22 17.37 14.60 18.08
CA THR A 22 17.94 14.57 16.73
C THR A 22 18.29 13.14 16.31
N GLY A 23 18.84 12.33 17.22
CA GLY A 23 19.10 10.91 16.99
C GLY A 23 17.83 10.11 16.73
N LEU A 24 16.74 10.38 17.47
CA LEU A 24 15.44 9.77 17.23
C LEU A 24 14.81 10.17 15.89
N ILE A 25 15.02 11.40 15.41
CA ILE A 25 14.56 11.80 14.07
C ILE A 25 15.38 11.10 12.98
N CYS A 26 16.70 11.00 13.13
CA CYS A 26 17.56 10.38 12.13
C CYS A 26 17.51 8.85 12.10
N PHE A 27 17.22 8.18 13.23
CA PHE A 27 17.27 6.72 13.34
C PHE A 27 15.98 6.06 13.85
N GLY A 28 15.09 6.80 14.51
CA GLY A 28 13.91 6.28 15.19
C GLY A 28 12.63 6.28 14.36
N VAL A 29 12.66 6.86 13.16
CA VAL A 29 11.58 6.73 12.18
C VAL A 29 12.13 5.89 11.04
N ASN A 30 11.88 4.59 11.08
CA ASN A 30 11.82 3.84 9.83
C ASN A 30 10.63 4.44 9.08
N GLN A 31 10.92 5.43 8.23
CA GLN A 31 9.99 5.89 7.21
C GLN A 31 9.76 4.72 6.27
N SER A 32 8.76 3.90 6.59
CA SER A 32 7.95 3.28 5.54
C SER A 32 7.41 4.46 4.73
N GLY A 33 7.78 4.50 3.45
CA GLY A 33 7.82 5.68 2.60
C GLY A 33 6.59 6.59 2.71
N PHE A 34 6.79 7.76 3.31
CA PHE A 34 6.00 8.95 3.01
C PHE A 34 6.66 9.65 1.83
N ILE A 35 6.05 9.53 0.64
CA ILE A 35 6.24 10.51 -0.43
C ILE A 35 4.95 11.32 -0.49
N SER A 36 4.86 12.35 0.34
CA SER A 36 4.04 13.52 0.01
C SER A 36 4.88 14.42 -0.87
N THR A 37 4.77 14.23 -2.18
CA THR A 37 5.16 15.28 -3.14
C THR A 37 3.90 15.76 -3.81
N ASP A 38 3.55 17.02 -3.51
CA ASP A 38 2.73 17.88 -4.35
C ASP A 38 3.25 17.81 -5.78
N ALA A 39 2.69 16.91 -6.59
CA ALA A 39 2.96 16.85 -8.01
C ALA A 39 1.70 17.31 -8.73
N ASN A 40 1.70 18.61 -9.02
CA ASN A 40 0.81 19.25 -9.97
C ASN A 40 1.10 18.63 -11.35
N TYR A 41 0.41 17.53 -11.69
CA TYR A 41 0.47 16.97 -13.03
C TYR A 41 -0.61 17.65 -13.88
N SER A 42 -0.20 18.55 -14.76
CA SER A 42 -1.08 19.02 -15.83
C SER A 42 -1.32 17.87 -16.80
N GLU A 43 -2.59 17.54 -16.98
CA GLU A 43 -3.13 16.64 -17.99
C GLU A 43 -2.56 16.98 -19.38
N LEU A 44 -1.90 16.00 -20.01
CA LEU A 44 -1.47 16.06 -21.40
C LEU A 44 -2.31 15.03 -22.15
N GLU A 45 -3.42 15.49 -22.74
CA GLU A 45 -4.21 14.73 -23.69
C GLU A 45 -3.35 14.39 -24.92
N LEU A 46 -3.08 13.12 -25.14
CA LEU A 46 -2.52 12.61 -26.39
C LEU A 46 -3.23 11.32 -26.79
N GLY A 47 -4.23 11.49 -27.66
CA GLY A 47 -4.48 10.69 -28.86
C GLY A 47 -4.53 9.17 -28.72
N GLU A 48 -5.76 8.65 -28.81
CA GLU A 48 -6.12 7.25 -29.01
C GLU A 48 -5.22 6.52 -30.03
N GLN A 49 -4.69 5.36 -29.63
CA GLN A 49 -4.44 4.25 -30.56
C GLN A 49 -4.66 2.91 -29.86
N GLU A 50 -5.76 2.24 -30.22
CA GLU A 50 -6.16 0.93 -29.71
C GLU A 50 -5.11 -0.13 -30.02
N VAL A 51 -4.49 -0.69 -28.97
CA VAL A 51 -3.84 -1.99 -29.03
C VAL A 51 -4.49 -2.89 -27.99
N SER A 52 -5.31 -3.81 -28.50
CA SER A 52 -5.99 -4.86 -27.75
C SER A 52 -4.96 -5.78 -27.09
N VAL A 53 -4.71 -5.56 -25.80
CA VAL A 53 -4.17 -6.57 -24.88
C VAL A 53 -5.36 -7.08 -24.07
N ALA A 54 -5.52 -8.40 -24.02
CA ALA A 54 -6.69 -9.09 -23.50
C ALA A 54 -7.17 -8.48 -22.17
N LYS A 55 -8.40 -7.95 -22.19
CA LYS A 55 -9.19 -7.64 -21.01
C LYS A 55 -9.20 -8.86 -20.09
N SER A 56 -8.58 -8.73 -18.92
CA SER A 56 -9.11 -9.42 -17.76
C SER A 56 -10.41 -8.69 -17.46
N ASP A 57 -11.55 -9.29 -17.77
CA ASP A 57 -12.84 -8.83 -17.28
C ASP A 57 -12.81 -8.97 -15.75
N ILE A 58 -12.32 -7.92 -15.09
CA ILE A 58 -12.33 -7.82 -13.63
C ILE A 58 -13.79 -7.70 -13.25
N ASN A 59 -14.38 -8.79 -12.73
CA ASN A 59 -15.65 -8.75 -12.04
C ASN A 59 -15.48 -7.92 -10.76
N SER A 60 -15.48 -6.60 -10.90
CA SER A 60 -15.79 -5.69 -9.82
C SER A 60 -17.27 -5.92 -9.51
N ASN A 61 -17.54 -6.62 -8.42
CA ASN A 61 -18.90 -6.96 -8.00
C ASN A 61 -19.57 -5.73 -7.33
N THR A 62 -19.44 -4.56 -7.95
CA THR A 62 -19.94 -3.28 -7.45
C THR A 62 -21.07 -2.82 -8.36
N ASP A 63 -22.24 -3.44 -8.18
CA ASP A 63 -23.48 -3.00 -8.79
C ASP A 63 -24.03 -1.83 -7.95
N ASN A 64 -24.00 -0.62 -8.55
CA ASN A 64 -24.46 0.69 -8.06
C ASN A 64 -23.41 1.66 -7.48
N GLY A 65 -23.27 2.80 -8.17
CA GLY A 65 -23.16 4.11 -7.52
C GLY A 65 -21.77 4.70 -7.35
N ASP A 66 -20.94 4.11 -6.51
CA ASP A 66 -19.70 4.73 -6.03
C ASP A 66 -18.53 3.74 -6.14
N GLU A 67 -17.86 3.75 -7.30
CA GLU A 67 -16.65 2.94 -7.52
C GLU A 67 -15.48 3.56 -6.73
N ILE A 68 -15.30 3.18 -5.46
CA ILE A 68 -14.22 3.70 -4.60
C ILE A 68 -12.83 3.12 -4.93
N VAL A 69 -12.75 2.05 -5.73
CA VAL A 69 -11.49 1.51 -6.25
C VAL A 69 -11.66 1.20 -7.72
N SER A 70 -10.71 1.67 -8.53
CA SER A 70 -10.70 1.42 -9.97
C SER A 70 -9.35 0.91 -10.45
N TYR A 71 -9.38 0.03 -11.46
CA TYR A 71 -8.21 -0.36 -12.23
C TYR A 71 -8.40 0.03 -13.69
N LYS A 72 -7.79 1.14 -14.11
CA LYS A 72 -7.90 1.70 -15.46
C LYS A 72 -6.54 2.18 -15.93
N ASP A 73 -6.23 1.95 -17.21
CA ASP A 73 -4.98 2.39 -17.85
C ASP A 73 -3.71 1.98 -17.08
N GLY A 74 -3.66 0.74 -16.59
CA GLY A 74 -2.54 0.20 -15.84
C GLY A 74 -2.37 0.81 -14.45
N ARG A 75 -3.40 1.44 -13.88
CA ARG A 75 -3.33 2.12 -12.57
C ARG A 75 -4.43 1.61 -11.65
N LEU A 76 -4.03 1.08 -10.49
CA LEU A 76 -4.93 0.79 -9.39
C LEU A 76 -5.04 2.04 -8.52
N ARG A 77 -6.25 2.56 -8.37
CA ARG A 77 -6.52 3.82 -7.67
C ARG A 77 -7.66 3.65 -6.68
N LEU A 78 -7.53 4.28 -5.52
CA LEU A 78 -8.64 4.60 -4.65
C LEU A 78 -9.23 5.94 -5.11
N ILE A 79 -10.55 6.01 -5.22
CA ILE A 79 -11.30 7.22 -5.55
C ILE A 79 -12.09 7.60 -4.30
N ASP A 80 -11.79 8.78 -3.78
CA ASP A 80 -12.52 9.49 -2.73
C ASP A 80 -13.04 10.80 -3.32
N ASP A 81 -14.12 11.38 -2.78
CA ASP A 81 -14.96 12.41 -3.40
C ASP A 81 -14.19 13.50 -4.17
N ASP A 82 -13.08 13.99 -3.60
CA ASP A 82 -12.21 15.02 -4.20
C ASP A 82 -10.78 14.54 -4.48
N ASN A 83 -10.43 13.29 -4.16
CA ASN A 83 -9.05 12.79 -4.18
C ASN A 83 -8.93 11.45 -4.88
N THR A 84 -7.84 11.29 -5.63
CA THR A 84 -7.45 9.99 -6.20
C THR A 84 -6.10 9.59 -5.65
N LEU A 85 -6.05 8.47 -4.95
CA LEU A 85 -4.81 7.91 -4.44
C LEU A 85 -4.35 6.76 -5.33
N LEU A 86 -3.11 6.84 -5.83
CA LEU A 86 -2.50 5.77 -6.60
C LEU A 86 -1.99 4.68 -5.64
N LEU A 87 -2.54 3.48 -5.75
CA LEU A 87 -2.11 2.32 -4.97
C LEU A 87 -1.01 1.54 -5.69
N SER A 88 -1.13 1.39 -7.02
CA SER A 88 -0.17 0.66 -7.84
C SER A 88 -0.21 1.09 -9.30
N ILE A 89 0.93 1.03 -9.99
CA ILE A 89 1.05 1.39 -11.41
C ILE A 89 1.79 0.31 -12.22
N ASP A 90 1.37 0.13 -13.46
CA ASP A 90 2.02 -0.76 -14.43
C ASP A 90 3.45 -0.28 -14.67
N LYS A 91 4.42 -1.19 -14.53
CA LYS A 91 5.85 -0.92 -14.71
C LYS A 91 6.18 -0.27 -16.06
N ASN A 92 5.40 -0.55 -17.10
CA ASN A 92 5.64 -0.01 -18.44
C ASN A 92 5.25 1.47 -18.56
N LEU A 93 4.58 2.02 -17.54
CA LEU A 93 4.19 3.43 -17.43
C LEU A 93 5.13 4.24 -16.55
N VAL A 94 6.19 3.62 -16.03
CA VAL A 94 7.17 4.23 -15.12
C VAL A 94 8.56 4.16 -15.76
N ASP A 95 9.29 5.26 -15.73
CA ASP A 95 10.67 5.30 -16.24
C ASP A 95 11.58 4.37 -15.42
N GLU A 96 12.54 3.71 -16.06
CA GLU A 96 13.43 2.73 -15.41
C GLU A 96 14.13 3.30 -14.16
N GLU A 97 14.54 4.56 -14.19
CA GLU A 97 15.18 5.25 -13.05
C GLU A 97 14.25 5.42 -11.84
N SER A 98 12.93 5.47 -12.07
CA SER A 98 11.93 5.58 -11.01
C SER A 98 11.55 4.21 -10.42
N LEU A 99 11.77 3.11 -11.15
CA LEU A 99 11.46 1.74 -10.67
C LEU A 99 12.22 1.39 -9.38
N ASP A 100 13.45 1.87 -9.25
CA ASP A 100 14.31 1.64 -8.08
C ASP A 100 13.74 2.26 -6.79
N SER A 101 12.83 3.24 -6.91
CA SER A 101 12.17 3.85 -5.74
C SER A 101 11.01 3.01 -5.20
N PHE A 102 10.56 1.98 -5.92
CA PHE A 102 9.42 1.12 -5.57
C PHE A 102 9.88 -0.30 -5.24
N THR A 103 10.83 -0.43 -4.33
CA THR A 103 11.49 -1.72 -4.05
C THR A 103 10.54 -2.77 -3.47
N GLU A 104 9.48 -2.38 -2.77
CA GLU A 104 8.65 -3.34 -2.02
C GLU A 104 7.18 -3.46 -2.45
N GLN A 105 6.62 -2.43 -3.08
CA GLN A 105 5.20 -2.33 -3.48
C GLN A 105 4.98 -1.19 -4.47
N GLY A 106 3.78 -1.14 -5.08
CA GLY A 106 3.30 0.01 -5.85
C GLY A 106 3.67 -0.01 -7.33
N ILE A 107 4.39 -1.05 -7.78
CA ILE A 107 4.65 -1.31 -9.19
C ILE A 107 4.30 -2.75 -9.53
N HIS A 108 3.48 -2.92 -10.55
CA HIS A 108 3.04 -4.22 -11.03
C HIS A 108 3.32 -4.43 -12.52
N THR A 109 3.40 -5.69 -12.93
CA THR A 109 3.16 -6.14 -14.31
C THR A 109 1.68 -6.48 -14.51
N ALA A 110 0.99 -6.92 -13.46
CA ALA A 110 -0.45 -7.19 -13.48
C ALA A 110 -1.06 -7.08 -12.07
N ILE A 111 -2.37 -6.77 -12.00
CA ILE A 111 -3.20 -6.87 -10.80
C ILE A 111 -4.25 -7.96 -11.04
N PRO A 112 -4.00 -9.23 -10.65
CA PRO A 112 -4.93 -10.31 -10.94
C PRO A 112 -6.27 -10.19 -10.22
N TYR A 113 -6.29 -9.57 -9.04
CA TYR A 113 -7.49 -9.42 -8.23
C TYR A 113 -7.33 -8.30 -7.19
N PHE A 114 -8.44 -7.63 -6.89
CA PHE A 114 -8.60 -6.70 -5.79
C PHE A 114 -10.04 -6.71 -5.29
N ILE A 115 -10.25 -6.45 -4.01
CA ILE A 115 -11.59 -6.34 -3.40
C ILE A 115 -11.57 -5.33 -2.25
N ILE A 116 -12.70 -4.69 -2.05
CA ILE A 116 -12.94 -3.75 -0.95
C ILE A 116 -13.62 -4.49 0.19
N SER A 117 -13.29 -4.16 1.44
CA SER A 117 -13.98 -4.68 2.62
C SER A 117 -15.44 -4.21 2.70
N PRO A 118 -16.35 -4.95 3.35
CA PRO A 118 -17.76 -4.55 3.43
C PRO A 118 -17.99 -3.17 4.05
N ASP A 119 -17.11 -2.74 4.94
CA ASP A 119 -17.12 -1.43 5.60
C ASP A 119 -16.30 -0.35 4.86
N GLN A 120 -15.70 -0.71 3.72
CA GLN A 120 -14.86 0.16 2.90
C GLN A 120 -13.58 0.69 3.56
N HIS A 121 -13.24 0.23 4.77
CA HIS A 121 -12.02 0.64 5.47
C HIS A 121 -10.74 0.02 4.89
N TYR A 122 -10.87 -1.08 4.15
CA TYR A 122 -9.73 -1.82 3.63
C TYR A 122 -9.91 -2.18 2.17
N VAL A 123 -8.79 -2.16 1.43
CA VAL A 123 -8.72 -2.66 0.06
C VAL A 123 -7.65 -3.73 -0.01
N TYR A 124 -8.07 -4.97 -0.27
CA TYR A 124 -7.14 -6.03 -0.63
C TYR A 124 -6.80 -5.93 -2.12
N PHE A 125 -5.54 -6.16 -2.46
CA PHE A 125 -5.13 -6.34 -3.85
C PHE A 125 -3.91 -7.25 -3.95
N CYS A 126 -3.79 -7.93 -5.09
CA CYS A 126 -2.60 -8.68 -5.44
C CYS A 126 -1.78 -7.96 -6.51
N GLU A 127 -0.48 -7.77 -6.26
CA GLU A 127 0.48 -7.32 -7.26
C GLU A 127 1.35 -8.47 -7.78
N GLN A 128 1.36 -8.68 -9.09
CA GLN A 128 2.39 -9.47 -9.77
C GLN A 128 3.49 -8.54 -10.27
N ARG A 129 4.75 -8.82 -9.93
CA ARG A 129 5.90 -7.97 -10.33
C ARG A 129 6.69 -8.52 -11.51
N SER A 130 6.45 -9.76 -11.87
CA SER A 130 7.03 -10.44 -13.03
C SER A 130 5.93 -11.15 -13.81
N THR A 131 6.33 -11.90 -14.84
CA THR A 131 5.43 -12.80 -15.59
C THR A 131 5.22 -14.14 -14.89
N GLU A 132 5.82 -14.35 -13.72
CA GLU A 132 5.61 -15.55 -12.92
C GLU A 132 4.24 -15.51 -12.24
N ASP A 133 3.65 -16.68 -12.01
CA ASP A 133 2.39 -16.82 -11.27
C ASP A 133 2.62 -16.69 -9.75
N ALA A 134 3.21 -15.57 -9.36
CA ALA A 134 3.55 -15.22 -7.99
C ALA A 134 3.05 -13.82 -7.69
N CYS A 135 2.29 -13.72 -6.61
CA CYS A 135 1.37 -12.64 -6.34
C CYS A 135 1.66 -12.16 -4.92
N THR A 136 2.17 -10.93 -4.76
CA THR A 136 2.36 -10.35 -3.43
C THR A 136 1.04 -9.73 -2.99
N ASN A 137 0.60 -10.13 -1.79
CA ASN A 137 -0.70 -9.76 -1.26
C ASN A 137 -0.56 -8.50 -0.40
N PHE A 138 -1.44 -7.54 -0.61
CA PHE A 138 -1.46 -6.30 0.14
C PHE A 138 -2.86 -5.97 0.65
N VAL A 139 -2.90 -5.23 1.75
CA VAL A 139 -4.10 -4.53 2.21
C VAL A 139 -3.75 -3.06 2.38
N PHE A 140 -4.52 -2.20 1.74
CA PHE A 140 -4.52 -0.77 1.99
C PHE A 140 -5.57 -0.42 3.04
N ASP A 141 -5.18 0.35 4.04
CA ASP A 141 -6.05 0.94 5.06
C ASP A 141 -6.42 2.36 4.64
N THR A 142 -7.71 2.63 4.44
CA THR A 142 -8.19 3.92 3.94
C THR A 142 -8.12 5.03 4.97
N GLU A 143 -8.20 4.72 6.27
CA GLU A 143 -8.14 5.72 7.33
C GLU A 143 -6.69 6.18 7.54
N SER A 144 -5.76 5.22 7.67
CA SER A 144 -4.35 5.54 7.89
C SER A 144 -3.59 5.86 6.61
N SER A 145 -4.16 5.54 5.44
CA SER A 145 -3.52 5.66 4.13
C SER A 145 -2.22 4.85 4.03
N ILE A 146 -2.19 3.66 4.65
CA ILE A 146 -1.01 2.79 4.69
C ILE A 146 -1.29 1.50 3.94
N ILE A 147 -0.36 1.10 3.07
CA ILE A 147 -0.33 -0.23 2.45
C ILE A 147 0.51 -1.15 3.35
N GLN A 148 -0.06 -2.30 3.70
CA GLN A 148 0.58 -3.37 4.45
C GLN A 148 0.66 -4.62 3.59
N PHE A 149 1.79 -5.33 3.62
CA PHE A 149 1.83 -6.67 3.06
C PHE A 149 1.03 -7.63 3.94
N VAL A 150 0.26 -8.51 3.31
CA VAL A 150 -0.37 -9.61 4.03
C VAL A 150 0.74 -10.56 4.50
N SER A 151 0.64 -10.99 5.76
CA SER A 151 1.67 -11.80 6.42
C SER A 151 1.07 -12.97 7.17
N ASN A 152 1.79 -14.08 7.16
CA ASN A 152 1.55 -15.23 8.03
C ASN A 152 2.78 -15.40 8.92
N ASP A 153 2.59 -15.37 10.24
CA ASP A 153 3.69 -15.38 11.23
C ASP A 153 4.79 -14.32 10.98
N GLY A 154 4.41 -13.17 10.41
CA GLY A 154 5.32 -12.06 10.10
C GLY A 154 6.08 -12.20 8.79
N GLU A 155 5.95 -13.33 8.08
CA GLU A 155 6.50 -13.50 6.74
C GLU A 155 5.53 -13.01 5.68
N LYS A 156 6.05 -12.29 4.67
CA LYS A 156 5.26 -11.78 3.54
C LYS A 156 4.62 -12.94 2.79
N LEU A 157 3.31 -12.88 2.63
CA LEU A 157 2.53 -13.92 1.97
C LEU A 157 2.57 -13.72 0.45
N SER A 158 3.12 -14.71 -0.25
CA SER A 158 3.07 -14.83 -1.71
C SER A 158 2.10 -15.94 -2.11
N THR A 159 1.20 -15.67 -3.04
CA THR A 159 0.18 -16.62 -3.55
C THR A 159 0.27 -16.71 -5.07
N THR A 160 -0.48 -17.65 -5.67
CA THR A 160 -0.75 -17.62 -7.12
C THR A 160 -1.88 -16.64 -7.43
N ALA A 161 -2.00 -16.21 -8.69
CA ALA A 161 -3.14 -15.41 -9.14
C ALA A 161 -4.48 -16.14 -8.91
N ALA A 162 -4.51 -17.45 -9.12
CA ALA A 162 -5.70 -18.27 -8.89
C ALA A 162 -6.12 -18.28 -7.41
N THR A 163 -5.17 -18.36 -6.47
CA THR A 163 -5.47 -18.25 -5.04
C THR A 163 -5.94 -16.84 -4.68
N ALA A 164 -5.36 -15.79 -5.26
CA ALA A 164 -5.78 -14.41 -5.04
C ALA A 164 -7.24 -14.17 -5.46
N GLN A 165 -7.70 -14.77 -6.56
CA GLN A 165 -9.11 -14.69 -7.00
C GLN A 165 -10.10 -15.35 -6.04
N GLY A 166 -9.64 -16.27 -5.19
CA GLY A 166 -10.44 -16.90 -4.14
C GLY A 166 -10.52 -16.11 -2.84
N VAL A 167 -9.86 -14.94 -2.76
CA VAL A 167 -9.86 -14.08 -1.57
C VAL A 167 -11.22 -13.42 -1.39
N TYR A 168 -11.67 -13.37 -0.14
CA TYR A 168 -12.92 -12.71 0.21
C TYR A 168 -12.86 -12.14 1.63
N TRP A 169 -13.79 -11.23 1.93
CA TRP A 169 -14.07 -10.76 3.29
C TRP A 169 -15.23 -11.58 3.85
N ASN A 170 -15.06 -12.18 5.02
CA ASN A 170 -16.13 -12.91 5.69
C ASN A 170 -17.17 -11.95 6.33
N ASP A 171 -18.26 -12.50 6.85
CA ASP A 171 -19.37 -11.72 7.42
C ASP A 171 -18.96 -10.85 8.62
N ASP A 172 -17.87 -11.23 9.32
CA ASP A 172 -17.33 -10.47 10.44
C ASP A 172 -16.37 -9.35 9.99
N GLY A 173 -16.10 -9.22 8.68
CA GLY A 173 -15.14 -8.26 8.12
C GLY A 173 -13.69 -8.75 8.14
N GLY A 174 -13.44 -10.02 8.43
CA GLY A 174 -12.11 -10.64 8.39
C GLY A 174 -11.71 -11.06 6.97
N LEU A 175 -10.44 -10.85 6.62
CA LEU A 175 -9.87 -11.26 5.33
C LEU A 175 -9.61 -12.78 5.33
N VAL A 176 -10.03 -13.47 4.27
CA VAL A 176 -9.79 -14.91 4.08
C VAL A 176 -9.05 -15.16 2.77
N ILE A 177 -7.95 -15.91 2.85
CA ILE A 177 -7.08 -16.27 1.71
C ILE A 177 -6.80 -17.78 1.76
N GLY A 178 -7.54 -18.57 0.99
CA GLY A 178 -7.47 -20.04 1.08
C GLY A 178 -7.85 -20.51 2.48
N ASP A 179 -6.96 -21.23 3.15
CA ASP A 179 -7.14 -21.72 4.53
C ASP A 179 -6.71 -20.70 5.60
N LEU A 180 -6.23 -19.51 5.20
CA LEU A 180 -5.77 -18.47 6.11
C LEU A 180 -6.88 -17.46 6.37
N THR A 181 -7.05 -17.06 7.63
CA THR A 181 -8.00 -16.02 8.05
C THR A 181 -7.28 -14.96 8.87
N SER A 182 -7.73 -13.70 8.77
CA SER A 182 -7.19 -12.62 9.58
C SER A 182 -7.32 -12.91 11.08
N LEU A 183 -6.28 -12.55 11.82
CA LEU A 183 -6.22 -12.73 13.27
C LEU A 183 -7.14 -11.75 14.00
N ALA A 184 -7.28 -10.54 13.48
CA ALA A 184 -8.14 -9.48 14.00
C ALA A 184 -8.74 -8.63 12.86
N LEU A 185 -9.80 -7.89 13.18
CA LEU A 185 -10.53 -7.05 12.23
C LEU A 185 -9.82 -5.73 11.93
N ASP A 186 -9.07 -5.20 12.90
CA ASP A 186 -8.30 -3.94 12.79
C ASP A 186 -6.92 -4.13 12.16
N THR A 187 -6.50 -5.38 11.98
CA THR A 187 -5.22 -5.75 11.34
C THR A 187 -5.42 -6.90 10.34
N PRO A 188 -6.28 -6.73 9.32
CA PRO A 188 -6.67 -7.81 8.42
C PRO A 188 -5.51 -8.38 7.58
N TRP A 189 -4.39 -7.65 7.47
CA TRP A 189 -3.17 -8.11 6.81
C TRP A 189 -2.36 -9.14 7.63
N LYS A 190 -2.76 -9.47 8.87
CA LYS A 190 -2.13 -10.54 9.65
C LYS A 190 -3.03 -11.76 9.62
N VAL A 191 -2.63 -12.81 8.93
CA VAL A 191 -3.43 -14.03 8.73
C VAL A 191 -2.75 -15.25 9.35
N ALA A 192 -3.54 -16.26 9.71
CA ALA A 192 -3.06 -17.57 10.14
C ALA A 192 -4.09 -18.65 9.81
N ILE A 193 -3.70 -19.92 9.91
CA ILE A 193 -4.62 -21.06 9.82
C ILE A 193 -5.55 -21.00 11.04
N ARG A 194 -6.87 -21.04 10.80
CA ARG A 194 -7.89 -21.12 11.85
C ARG A 194 -8.57 -22.48 11.92
#